data_AF-A0AAV5BYI0-F1
#
_entry.id   AF-A0AAV5BYI0-F1
#
_cell.length_a   1.000
_cell.length_b   1.000
_cell.length_c   1.000
_cell.angle_alpha   90.00
_cell.angle_beta   90.00
_cell.angle_gamma   90.00
#
_symmetry.space_group_name_H-M   'P 1'
#
loop_
_entity.id
_entity.type
_entity.pdbx_description
1 polymer ?
#
loop_
_entity_poly.entity_id
_entity_poly.type
_entity_poly.pdbx_seq_one_letter_code
_entity_poly.pdbx_strand_id
1 'polypeptide(L)'
;MKLDIAAVASLLALAATASAVMFDATNTASNTAGGQRFDQAVGLDYTKKVLSDVSTFTWNIFNQRTVADRRPIGAITLVVEDIGGVAFSSGSDIHLSAQYVGGYSGDVKTEITGKSVRQLWQNYKAKYRA
;
A
#
# COMPACT_ATOMS: atom_id res chain seq x y z
N MET A 1 -14.88 -58.05 -26.07
CA MET A 1 -14.04 -57.36 -25.08
C MET A 1 -14.33 -55.87 -25.16
N LYS A 2 -15.05 -55.32 -24.18
CA LYS A 2 -15.00 -53.87 -23.87
C LYS A 2 -15.46 -53.72 -22.42
N LEU A 3 -14.45 -53.60 -21.55
CA LEU A 3 -14.63 -53.17 -20.18
C LEU A 3 -14.62 -51.64 -20.24
N ASP A 4 -15.77 -51.01 -20.02
CA ASP A 4 -15.88 -49.56 -19.88
C ASP A 4 -15.38 -49.20 -18.48
N ILE A 5 -14.12 -48.76 -18.41
CA ILE A 5 -13.44 -48.42 -17.16
C ILE A 5 -13.10 -46.94 -17.15
N ALA A 6 -13.46 -46.34 -16.01
CA ALA A 6 -12.92 -45.11 -15.41
C ALA A 6 -13.39 -43.79 -16.01
N ALA A 7 -13.65 -42.73 -15.26
CA ALA A 7 -13.75 -42.53 -13.81
C ALA A 7 -14.35 -41.12 -13.67
N VAL A 8 -15.11 -40.92 -12.60
CA VAL A 8 -15.58 -39.61 -12.14
C VAL A 8 -14.36 -38.69 -11.95
N ALA A 9 -14.29 -37.61 -12.72
CA ALA A 9 -13.44 -36.46 -12.41
C ALA A 9 -14.27 -35.19 -12.63
N SER A 10 -15.15 -34.92 -11.67
CA SER A 10 -15.70 -33.59 -11.45
C SER A 10 -14.54 -32.64 -11.17
N LEU A 11 -13.98 -32.03 -12.22
CA LEU A 11 -13.09 -30.89 -12.05
C LEU A 11 -14.00 -29.69 -11.69
N LEU A 12 -14.27 -29.51 -10.40
CA LEU A 12 -14.62 -28.18 -9.91
C LEU A 12 -13.41 -27.28 -10.20
N ALA A 13 -13.47 -26.56 -11.31
CA ALA A 13 -12.68 -25.36 -11.46
C ALA A 13 -13.19 -24.36 -10.42
N LEU A 14 -12.64 -24.42 -9.21
CA LEU A 14 -12.73 -23.32 -8.27
C LEU A 14 -11.88 -22.21 -8.87
N ALA A 15 -12.46 -21.44 -9.79
CA ALA A 15 -11.92 -20.16 -10.16
C ALA A 15 -11.94 -19.32 -8.88
N ALA A 16 -10.81 -19.29 -8.17
CA ALA A 16 -10.60 -18.31 -7.13
C ALA A 16 -10.86 -16.96 -7.79
N THR A 17 -11.95 -16.29 -7.44
CA THR A 17 -12.14 -14.89 -7.81
C THR A 17 -11.04 -14.14 -7.10
N ALA A 18 -9.95 -13.94 -7.81
CA ALA A 18 -8.84 -13.10 -7.44
C ALA A 18 -9.38 -11.68 -7.23
N SER A 19 -9.76 -11.36 -5.99
CA SER A 19 -10.22 -10.04 -5.63
C SER A 19 -9.05 -9.06 -5.79
N ALA A 20 -9.31 -7.94 -6.47
CA ALA A 20 -8.36 -6.84 -6.48
C ALA A 20 -8.15 -6.36 -5.04
N VAL A 21 -6.88 -6.12 -4.65
CA VAL A 21 -6.57 -5.54 -3.34
C VAL A 21 -7.20 -4.16 -3.26
N MET A 22 -7.98 -3.93 -2.20
CA MET A 22 -8.54 -2.61 -1.90
C MET A 22 -7.49 -1.75 -1.20
N PHE A 23 -7.38 -0.48 -1.60
CA PHE A 23 -6.48 0.48 -0.96
C PHE A 23 -7.31 1.53 -0.24
N ASP A 24 -7.16 1.59 1.08
CA ASP A 24 -7.91 2.51 1.91
C ASP A 24 -7.02 3.35 2.82
N ALA A 25 -7.58 4.44 3.31
CA ALA A 25 -6.95 5.30 4.27
C ALA A 25 -8.01 5.93 5.16
N THR A 26 -7.72 6.02 6.47
CA THR A 26 -8.56 6.72 7.44
C THR A 26 -7.70 7.56 8.37
N ASN A 27 -8.30 8.62 8.90
CA ASN A 27 -7.70 9.48 9.92
C ASN A 27 -8.64 9.56 11.12
N THR A 28 -8.35 8.77 12.15
CA THR A 28 -9.10 8.73 13.40
C THR A 28 -8.66 9.82 14.37
N ALA A 29 -7.58 10.53 14.07
CA ALA A 29 -6.99 11.60 14.89
C ALA A 29 -7.17 13.00 14.28
N SER A 30 -8.21 13.22 13.46
CA SER A 30 -8.49 14.51 12.79
C SER A 30 -8.76 15.68 13.74
N ASN A 31 -9.00 15.40 15.02
CA ASN A 31 -9.11 16.39 16.10
C ASN A 31 -7.76 16.78 16.72
N THR A 32 -6.65 16.14 16.33
CA THR A 32 -5.29 16.47 16.79
C THR A 32 -4.58 17.38 15.79
N ALA A 33 -3.57 18.13 16.24
CA ALA A 33 -2.75 18.95 15.34
C ALA A 33 -2.06 18.13 14.25
N GLY A 34 -1.62 16.90 14.57
CA GLY A 34 -0.98 16.00 13.64
C GLY A 34 -1.93 15.42 12.59
N GLY A 35 -3.12 14.99 13.01
CA GLY A 35 -4.14 14.51 12.07
C GLY A 35 -4.60 15.60 11.12
N GLN A 36 -4.83 16.82 11.62
CA GLN A 36 -5.16 17.97 10.75
C GLN A 36 -4.06 18.29 9.76
N ARG A 37 -2.80 18.21 10.21
CA ARG A 37 -1.64 18.44 9.34
C ARG A 37 -1.50 17.34 8.28
N PHE A 38 -1.78 16.09 8.61
CA PHE A 38 -1.84 15.00 7.64
C PHE A 38 -2.90 15.28 6.56
N ASP A 39 -4.11 15.67 6.96
CA ASP A 39 -5.20 15.96 6.04
C ASP A 39 -4.85 17.10 5.08
N GLN A 40 -4.18 18.14 5.58
CA GLN A 40 -3.76 19.30 4.79
C GLN A 40 -2.57 18.99 3.85
N ALA A 41 -1.56 18.25 4.33
CA ALA A 41 -0.32 18.03 3.58
C ALA A 41 -0.39 16.84 2.61
N VAL A 42 -1.13 15.79 2.99
CA VAL A 42 -1.17 14.52 2.27
C VAL A 42 -2.58 14.23 1.77
N GLY A 43 -3.53 14.08 2.71
CA GLY A 43 -4.92 13.71 2.42
C GLY A 43 -5.12 12.22 2.13
N LEU A 44 -6.34 11.75 2.41
CA LEU A 44 -6.72 10.34 2.29
C LEU A 44 -6.68 9.84 0.84
N ASP A 45 -7.22 10.61 -0.11
CA ASP A 45 -7.27 10.20 -1.52
C ASP A 45 -5.88 10.03 -2.14
N TYR A 46 -4.97 10.96 -1.83
CA TYR A 46 -3.58 10.84 -2.26
C TYR A 46 -2.90 9.62 -1.63
N THR A 47 -3.19 9.35 -0.35
CA THR A 47 -2.66 8.17 0.35
C THR A 47 -3.12 6.87 -0.32
N LYS A 48 -4.41 6.75 -0.68
CA LYS A 48 -4.94 5.59 -1.42
C LYS A 48 -4.22 5.40 -2.76
N LYS A 49 -3.97 6.50 -3.48
CA LYS A 49 -3.19 6.48 -4.72
C LYS A 49 -1.76 5.97 -4.48
N VAL A 50 -1.07 6.47 -3.47
CA VAL A 50 0.30 6.05 -3.12
C VAL A 50 0.35 4.57 -2.75
N LEU A 51 -0.59 4.08 -1.93
CA LEU A 51 -0.66 2.65 -1.58
C LEU A 51 -0.82 1.77 -2.83
N SER A 52 -1.68 2.18 -3.76
CA SER A 52 -1.88 1.49 -5.04
C SER A 52 -0.62 1.52 -5.91
N ASP A 53 0.01 2.70 -6.06
CA ASP A 53 1.20 2.88 -6.87
C ASP A 53 2.38 2.07 -6.32
N VAL A 54 2.62 2.10 -5.00
CA VAL A 54 3.70 1.35 -4.33
C VAL A 54 3.46 -0.15 -4.37
N SER A 55 2.21 -0.61 -4.21
CA SER A 55 1.89 -2.03 -4.31
C SER A 55 2.11 -2.54 -5.73
N THR A 56 1.64 -1.79 -6.73
CA THR A 56 1.87 -2.10 -8.15
C THR A 56 3.36 -2.14 -8.48
N PHE A 57 4.12 -1.15 -8.01
CA PHE A 57 5.58 -1.12 -8.16
C PHE A 57 6.25 -2.34 -7.53
N THR A 58 5.86 -2.70 -6.30
CA THR A 58 6.39 -3.86 -5.57
C THR A 58 6.11 -5.16 -6.32
N TRP A 59 4.87 -5.38 -6.77
CA TRP A 59 4.51 -6.56 -7.56
C TRP A 59 5.32 -6.66 -8.85
N ASN A 60 5.59 -5.53 -9.51
CA ASN A 60 6.39 -5.52 -10.72
C ASN A 60 7.87 -5.87 -10.47
N ILE A 61 8.48 -5.34 -9.40
CA ILE A 61 9.88 -5.63 -9.05
C ILE A 61 10.08 -7.08 -8.64
N PHE A 62 9.15 -7.64 -7.87
CA PHE A 62 9.25 -9.02 -7.38
C PHE A 62 8.59 -10.05 -8.32
N ASN A 63 8.22 -9.64 -9.53
CA ASN A 63 7.58 -10.48 -10.54
C ASN A 63 6.28 -11.19 -10.08
N GLN A 64 5.53 -10.57 -9.17
CA GLN A 64 4.22 -11.05 -8.67
C GLN A 64 3.08 -10.57 -9.58
N ARG A 65 3.16 -10.91 -10.87
CA ARG A 65 2.30 -10.31 -11.90
C ARG A 65 0.87 -10.83 -11.82
N THR A 66 0.67 -12.09 -11.43
CA THR A 66 -0.66 -12.66 -11.26
C THR A 66 -1.13 -12.49 -9.82
N VAL A 67 -2.45 -12.54 -9.59
CA VAL A 67 -2.97 -12.45 -8.21
C VAL A 67 -2.58 -13.68 -7.37
N ALA A 68 -2.35 -14.84 -8.00
CA ALA A 68 -1.88 -16.04 -7.32
C ALA A 68 -0.45 -15.89 -6.75
N ASP A 69 0.38 -15.02 -7.35
CA ASP A 69 1.74 -14.76 -6.87
C ASP A 69 1.78 -13.74 -5.72
N ARG A 70 0.67 -13.07 -5.46
CA ARG A 70 0.56 -12.01 -4.45
C ARG A 70 0.09 -12.61 -3.14
N ARG A 71 0.44 -11.94 -2.04
CA ARG A 71 -0.14 -12.26 -0.72
C ARG A 71 -1.67 -12.14 -0.81
N PRO A 72 -2.46 -13.15 -0.37
CA PRO A 72 -3.92 -13.15 -0.50
C PRO A 72 -4.56 -12.28 0.60
N ILE A 73 -4.48 -10.97 0.44
CA ILE A 73 -5.11 -9.98 1.32
C ILE A 73 -6.21 -9.22 0.58
N GLY A 74 -7.29 -8.89 1.30
CA GLY A 74 -8.42 -8.14 0.73
C GLY A 74 -8.18 -6.64 0.66
N ALA A 75 -7.41 -6.08 1.61
CA ALA A 75 -7.15 -4.65 1.69
C ALA A 75 -5.76 -4.34 2.24
N ILE A 76 -5.25 -3.15 1.91
CA ILE A 76 -4.14 -2.48 2.58
C ILE A 76 -4.67 -1.11 3.04
N THR A 77 -4.60 -0.84 4.34
CA THR A 77 -5.17 0.37 4.94
C THR A 77 -4.11 1.17 5.65
N LEU A 78 -4.03 2.48 5.39
CA LEU A 78 -3.29 3.40 6.26
C LEU A 78 -4.24 4.04 7.29
N VAL A 79 -3.92 3.91 8.56
CA VAL A 79 -4.67 4.49 9.69
C VAL A 79 -3.80 5.57 10.34
N VAL A 80 -4.24 6.82 10.28
CA VAL A 80 -3.65 7.91 11.08
C VAL A 80 -4.39 7.97 12.40
N GLU A 81 -3.67 7.80 13.50
CA GLU A 81 -4.25 7.73 14.84
C GLU A 81 -3.35 8.38 15.91
N ASP A 82 -3.93 8.71 17.07
CA ASP A 82 -3.22 9.38 18.16
C ASP A 82 -2.49 8.33 19.01
N ILE A 83 -1.31 7.95 18.53
CA ILE A 83 -0.42 6.98 19.15
C ILE A 83 0.97 7.58 19.33
N GLY A 84 1.75 7.05 20.27
CA GLY A 84 3.18 7.35 20.37
C GLY A 84 4.01 6.70 19.26
N GLY A 85 5.29 7.04 19.21
CA GLY A 85 6.22 6.51 18.19
C GLY A 85 6.05 7.16 16.83
N VAL A 86 6.52 6.49 15.77
CA VAL A 86 6.50 7.01 14.39
C VAL A 86 5.40 6.33 13.58
N ALA A 87 5.55 5.03 13.36
CA ALA A 87 4.60 4.19 12.66
C ALA A 87 4.88 2.72 12.96
N PHE A 88 3.89 1.86 12.76
CA PHE A 88 4.06 0.40 12.77
C PHE A 88 3.08 -0.27 11.81
N SER A 89 3.26 -1.57 11.56
CA SER A 89 2.35 -2.36 10.75
C SER A 89 1.76 -3.51 11.55
N SER A 90 0.48 -3.79 11.37
CA SER A 90 -0.21 -4.96 11.91
C SER A 90 -1.03 -5.62 10.81
N GLY A 91 -0.72 -6.88 10.47
CA GLY A 91 -1.41 -7.59 9.38
C GLY A 91 -1.18 -6.96 8.00
N SER A 92 -2.17 -6.24 7.48
CA SER A 92 -2.10 -5.46 6.23
C SER A 92 -2.26 -3.96 6.46
N ASP A 93 -2.38 -3.55 7.73
CA ASP A 93 -2.63 -2.18 8.11
C ASP A 93 -1.33 -1.49 8.49
N ILE A 94 -1.25 -0.21 8.12
CA ILE A 94 -0.14 0.70 8.39
C ILE A 94 -0.67 1.76 9.34
N HIS A 95 -0.13 1.80 10.55
CA HIS A 95 -0.53 2.73 11.60
C HIS A 95 0.48 3.87 11.66
N LEU A 96 0.02 5.10 11.40
CA LEU A 96 0.84 6.31 11.42
C LEU A 96 0.48 7.17 12.63
N SER A 97 1.49 7.55 13.40
CA SER A 97 1.33 8.42 14.56
C SER A 97 0.98 9.85 14.16
N ALA A 98 -0.18 10.33 14.60
CA ALA A 98 -0.50 11.75 14.55
C ALA A 98 0.47 12.58 15.41
N GLN A 99 0.95 12.06 16.54
CA GLN A 99 1.94 12.76 17.38
C GLN A 99 3.24 13.04 16.60
N TYR A 100 3.74 12.04 15.87
CA TYR A 100 4.90 12.21 14.99
C TYR A 100 4.65 13.24 13.88
N VAL A 101 3.53 13.12 13.16
CA VAL A 101 3.19 14.05 12.08
C VAL A 101 3.07 15.49 12.60
N GLY A 102 2.49 15.68 13.78
CA GLY A 102 2.40 16.98 14.44
C GLY A 102 3.77 17.57 14.75
N GLY A 103 4.71 16.76 15.24
CA GLY A 103 6.06 17.19 15.62
C GLY A 103 7.07 17.28 14.48
N TYR A 104 6.82 16.67 13.32
CA TYR A 104 7.80 16.60 12.24
C TYR A 104 8.07 17.99 11.62
N SER A 105 9.31 18.47 11.60
CA SER A 105 9.59 19.85 11.14
C SER A 105 9.70 20.00 9.61
N GLY A 106 9.74 18.90 8.85
CA GLY A 106 9.96 18.91 7.41
C GLY A 106 8.68 18.85 6.56
N ASP A 107 8.86 18.49 5.29
CA ASP A 107 7.77 18.19 4.35
C ASP A 107 7.12 16.85 4.67
N VAL A 108 6.00 16.91 5.40
CA VAL A 108 5.20 15.75 5.82
C VAL A 108 4.82 14.86 4.64
N LYS A 109 4.55 15.44 3.46
CA LYS A 109 4.18 14.65 2.29
C LYS A 109 5.33 13.76 1.83
N THR A 110 6.51 14.35 1.62
CA THR A 110 7.72 13.59 1.27
C THR A 110 8.09 12.58 2.36
N GLU A 111 7.94 12.93 3.65
CA GLU A 111 8.26 12.05 4.77
C GLU A 111 7.40 10.78 4.76
N ILE A 112 6.07 10.93 4.60
CA ILE A 112 5.13 9.81 4.68
C ILE A 112 5.17 8.98 3.39
N THR A 113 5.20 9.62 2.23
CA THR A 113 5.03 8.90 0.94
C THR A 113 6.34 8.58 0.25
N GLY A 114 7.46 9.07 0.76
CA GLY A 114 8.76 8.98 0.11
C GLY A 114 8.82 9.75 -1.21
N LYS A 115 9.96 9.62 -1.91
CA LYS A 115 10.16 10.12 -3.27
C LYS A 115 10.00 8.99 -4.27
N SER A 116 9.38 9.27 -5.42
CA SER A 116 9.31 8.28 -6.50
C SER A 116 10.69 7.95 -7.07
N VAL A 117 10.90 6.71 -7.52
CA VAL A 117 12.16 6.29 -8.20
C VAL A 117 12.47 7.20 -9.39
N ARG A 118 11.44 7.62 -10.13
CA ARG A 118 11.58 8.59 -11.21
C ARG A 118 12.17 9.91 -10.72
N GLN A 119 11.67 10.45 -9.61
CA GLN A 119 12.18 11.70 -9.02
C GLN A 119 13.63 11.53 -8.55
N LEU A 120 13.96 10.40 -7.90
CA LEU A 120 15.33 10.10 -7.49
C LEU A 120 16.27 10.07 -8.70
N TRP A 121 15.85 9.45 -9.80
CA TRP A 121 16.62 9.42 -11.04
C TRP A 121 16.82 10.80 -11.67
N GLN A 122 15.79 11.65 -11.66
CA GLN A 122 15.93 13.03 -12.16
C GLN A 122 16.89 13.84 -11.28
N ASN A 123 16.80 13.71 -9.95
CA ASN A 123 17.72 14.38 -9.03
C ASN A 123 19.17 13.93 -9.24
N TYR A 124 19.39 12.62 -9.43
CA TYR A 124 20.69 12.06 -9.77
C TYR A 124 21.25 12.72 -11.04
N LYS A 125 20.48 12.73 -12.13
CA LYS A 125 20.93 13.34 -13.39
C LYS A 125 21.20 14.84 -13.25
N ALA A 126 20.37 15.57 -12.52
CA ALA A 126 20.59 17.00 -12.29
C ALA A 126 21.89 17.26 -11.53
N LYS A 127 22.23 16.41 -10.55
CA LYS A 127 23.45 16.54 -9.74
C LYS A 127 24.74 16.24 -10.53
N TYR A 128 24.69 15.30 -11.48
CA TYR A 128 25.88 14.82 -12.20
C TYR A 128 25.94 15.19 -13.68
N ARG A 129 25.11 16.14 -14.12
CA ARG A 129 25.28 16.79 -15.43
C ARG A 129 26.42 17.80 -15.31
N ALA A 130 27.49 17.56 -16.05
CA ALA A 130 28.50 18.56 -16.42
C ALA A 130 27.89 19.54 -17.45
#